data_AF-A0A3M1Q7Q6-F1
#
_entry.id   AF-A0A3M1Q7Q6-F1
#
_cell.length_a   1.000
_cell.length_b   1.000
_cell.length_c   1.000
_cell.angle_alpha   90.00
_cell.angle_beta   90.00
_cell.angle_gamma   90.00
#
_symmetry.space_group_name_H-M   'P 1'
#
loop_
_entity.id
_entity.type
_entity.pdbx_description
1 polymer ?
#
loop_
_entity_poly.entity_id
_entity_poly.type
_entity_poly.pdbx_seq_one_letter_code
_entity_poly.pdbx_strand_id
1 'polypeptide(L)'
;MAHKLTADDAREALSGHVRERAELARRRYGPRIDMAALERILDDREIVRYPVALRFDAEPLEPGEFAFAAQRGTHPSEGFDLFVHPHFRERVDVLPLLVAYHLVCVNYGDIVTHEQAECFGATLLGIDVDEYYERLCALADEIAPADPSAPES
;
A
#
# COMPACT_ATOMS: atom_id res chain seq x y z
N MET A 1 -19.76 10.83 -32.97
CA MET A 1 -20.41 10.80 -31.64
C MET A 1 -19.30 10.82 -30.61
N ALA A 2 -19.13 11.92 -29.87
CA ALA A 2 -18.12 11.99 -28.82
C ALA A 2 -18.61 11.15 -27.64
N HIS A 3 -17.99 9.99 -27.43
CA HIS A 3 -18.26 9.18 -26.25
C HIS A 3 -17.75 9.97 -25.05
N LYS A 4 -18.65 10.57 -24.28
CA LYS A 4 -18.30 11.19 -23.01
C LYS A 4 -17.90 10.06 -22.06
N LEU A 5 -16.62 10.00 -21.70
CA LEU A 5 -16.17 9.17 -20.58
C LEU A 5 -17.01 9.52 -19.35
N THR A 6 -17.57 8.51 -18.71
CA THR A 6 -18.24 8.63 -17.42
C THR A 6 -17.22 8.47 -16.28
N ALA A 7 -17.63 8.84 -15.06
CA ALA A 7 -16.82 8.59 -13.87
C ALA A 7 -16.63 7.08 -13.61
N ASP A 8 -17.60 6.26 -13.98
CA ASP A 8 -17.52 4.81 -13.86
C ASP A 8 -16.52 4.21 -14.84
N ASP A 9 -16.50 4.68 -16.09
CA ASP A 9 -15.49 4.27 -17.09
C ASP A 9 -14.07 4.62 -16.62
N ALA A 10 -13.91 5.80 -16.00
CA ALA A 10 -12.62 6.23 -15.45
C ALA A 10 -12.17 5.35 -14.27
N ARG A 11 -13.10 4.95 -13.40
CA ARG A 11 -12.82 4.06 -12.26
C ARG A 11 -12.44 2.66 -12.74
N GLU A 12 -13.16 2.11 -13.71
CA GLU A 12 -12.87 0.80 -14.28
C GLU A 12 -11.50 0.78 -14.97
N ALA A 13 -11.19 1.81 -15.77
CA ALA A 13 -9.89 1.96 -16.40
C ALA A 13 -8.75 2.05 -15.37
N LEU A 14 -8.95 2.80 -14.27
CA LEU A 14 -7.97 2.86 -13.19
C LEU A 14 -7.78 1.50 -12.51
N SER A 15 -8.87 0.80 -12.18
CA SER A 15 -8.80 -0.54 -11.55
C SER A 15 -8.06 -1.55 -12.43
N GLY A 16 -8.33 -1.55 -13.75
CA GLY A 16 -7.59 -2.37 -14.70
C GLY A 16 -6.10 -2.03 -14.71
N HIS A 17 -5.77 -0.74 -14.79
CA HIS A 17 -4.39 -0.28 -14.83
C HIS A 17 -3.60 -0.58 -13.55
N VAL A 18 -4.23 -0.42 -12.38
CA VAL A 18 -3.66 -0.74 -11.07
C VAL A 18 -3.30 -2.23 -11.01
N ARG A 19 -4.20 -3.11 -11.44
CA ARG A 19 -3.96 -4.55 -11.48
C ARG A 19 -2.83 -4.91 -12.45
N GLU A 20 -2.85 -4.40 -13.67
CA GLU A 20 -1.79 -4.63 -14.66
C GLU A 20 -0.41 -4.24 -14.13
N ARG A 21 -0.33 -3.12 -13.40
CA ARG A 21 0.91 -2.65 -12.78
C ARG A 21 1.39 -3.61 -11.68
N ALA A 22 0.50 -4.06 -10.82
CA ALA A 22 0.84 -5.05 -9.78
C ALA A 22 1.31 -6.38 -10.37
N GLU A 23 0.65 -6.86 -11.42
CA GLU A 23 1.07 -8.08 -12.11
C GLU A 23 2.43 -7.92 -12.80
N LEU A 24 2.69 -6.76 -13.42
CA LEU A 24 3.98 -6.46 -14.01
C LEU A 24 5.10 -6.53 -12.96
N ALA A 25 4.88 -5.89 -11.81
CA ALA A 25 5.81 -5.95 -10.69
C ALA A 25 6.03 -7.40 -10.24
N ARG A 26 4.97 -8.16 -10.00
CA ARG A 26 5.08 -9.57 -9.60
C ARG A 26 5.82 -10.44 -10.61
N ARG A 27 5.54 -10.28 -11.91
CA ARG A 27 6.27 -10.98 -12.98
C ARG A 27 7.76 -10.64 -13.00
N ARG A 28 8.11 -9.39 -12.73
CA ARG A 28 9.49 -8.89 -12.76
C ARG A 28 10.29 -9.27 -11.51
N TYR A 29 9.67 -9.22 -10.34
CA TYR A 29 10.34 -9.37 -9.05
C TYR A 29 10.20 -10.76 -8.42
N GLY A 30 9.30 -11.59 -8.97
CA GLY A 30 9.12 -12.97 -8.60
C GLY A 30 7.80 -13.24 -7.86
N PRO A 31 7.42 -14.51 -7.71
CA PRO A 31 6.15 -14.90 -7.09
C PRO A 31 6.11 -14.67 -5.58
N ARG A 32 7.27 -14.44 -4.95
CA ARG A 32 7.41 -14.10 -3.53
C ARG A 32 8.13 -12.77 -3.43
N ILE A 33 7.44 -11.76 -2.92
CA ILE A 33 7.99 -10.43 -2.68
C ILE A 33 8.44 -10.38 -1.23
N ASP A 34 9.73 -10.64 -1.00
CA ASP A 34 10.38 -10.41 0.29
C ASP A 34 10.90 -8.97 0.40
N MET A 35 11.56 -8.63 1.51
CA MET A 35 12.09 -7.28 1.71
C MET A 35 13.09 -6.88 0.62
N ALA A 36 13.95 -7.80 0.15
CA ALA A 36 14.92 -7.49 -0.90
C ALA A 36 14.25 -7.26 -2.26
N ALA A 37 13.15 -7.96 -2.56
CA ALA A 37 12.32 -7.67 -3.71
C ALA A 37 11.58 -6.33 -3.56
N LEU A 38 11.06 -6.05 -2.36
CA LEU A 38 10.38 -4.80 -2.06
C LEU A 38 11.30 -3.59 -2.25
N GLU A 39 12.52 -3.61 -1.73
CA GLU A 39 13.50 -2.53 -1.93
C GLU A 39 13.76 -2.25 -3.42
N ARG A 40 13.88 -3.30 -4.23
CA ARG A 40 14.06 -3.15 -5.69
C ARG A 40 12.81 -2.64 -6.39
N ILE A 41 11.61 -2.99 -5.90
CA ILE A 41 10.34 -2.43 -6.39
C ILE A 41 10.28 -0.93 -6.05
N LEU A 42 10.65 -0.57 -4.82
CA LEU A 42 10.66 0.81 -4.34
C LEU A 42 11.67 1.69 -5.07
N ASP A 43 12.64 1.13 -5.80
CA ASP A 43 13.58 1.86 -6.65
C ASP A 43 13.13 1.91 -8.13
N ASP A 44 12.31 0.95 -8.58
CA ASP A 44 11.85 0.87 -9.96
C ASP A 44 10.75 1.88 -10.30
N ARG A 45 11.12 2.89 -11.08
CA ARG A 45 10.23 3.97 -11.54
C ARG A 45 9.12 3.51 -12.47
N GLU A 46 9.25 2.33 -13.05
CA GLU A 46 8.20 1.70 -13.87
C GLU A 46 7.10 1.08 -13.01
N ILE A 47 7.41 0.71 -11.75
CA ILE A 47 6.43 0.14 -10.82
C ILE A 47 5.93 1.19 -9.82
N VAL A 48 6.85 1.93 -9.22
CA VAL A 48 6.56 2.98 -8.24
C VAL A 48 6.91 4.32 -8.88
N ARG A 49 5.91 5.13 -9.20
CA ARG A 49 6.06 6.35 -10.01
C ARG A 49 6.96 7.40 -9.35
N TYR A 50 6.83 7.58 -8.04
CA TYR A 50 7.55 8.60 -7.29
C TYR A 50 8.47 7.99 -6.24
N PRO A 51 9.62 8.62 -5.92
CA PRO A 51 10.56 8.05 -4.96
C PRO A 51 9.87 7.82 -3.60
N VAL A 52 10.10 6.68 -2.97
CA VAL A 52 9.55 6.35 -1.65
C VAL A 52 10.73 5.99 -0.74
N ALA A 53 10.81 6.58 0.46
CA ALA A 53 11.64 6.00 1.51
C ALA A 53 10.77 5.48 2.64
N LEU A 54 11.13 4.30 3.12
CA LEU A 54 10.50 3.68 4.27
C LEU A 54 11.03 4.33 5.56
N ARG A 55 10.14 4.72 6.46
CA ARG A 55 10.45 5.30 7.76
C ARG A 55 9.71 4.54 8.84
N PHE A 56 10.41 4.10 9.88
CA PHE A 56 9.77 3.44 11.02
C PHE A 56 9.57 4.44 12.14
N ASP A 57 8.45 5.14 12.09
CA ASP A 57 8.08 6.23 12.98
C ASP A 57 6.55 6.26 13.12
N ALA A 58 6.06 6.38 14.35
CA ALA A 58 4.64 6.45 14.65
C ALA A 58 4.13 7.88 14.87
N GLU A 59 5.01 8.87 14.97
CA GLU A 59 4.60 10.27 15.18
C GLU A 59 3.59 10.78 14.14
N PRO A 60 3.71 10.43 12.84
CA PRO A 60 2.73 10.85 11.82
C PRO A 60 1.49 9.96 11.70
N LEU A 61 1.39 8.89 12.49
CA LEU A 61 0.31 7.89 12.38
C LEU A 61 -0.80 8.19 13.38
N GLU A 62 -2.04 8.07 12.92
CA GLU A 62 -3.20 8.10 13.81
C GLU A 62 -3.36 6.75 14.56
N PRO A 63 -4.08 6.73 15.70
CA PRO A 63 -4.34 5.48 16.42
C PRO A 63 -4.98 4.41 15.52
N GLY A 64 -4.33 3.24 15.44
CA GLY A 64 -4.76 2.13 14.59
C GLY A 64 -4.21 2.15 13.16
N GLU A 65 -3.49 3.20 12.74
CA GLU A 65 -2.80 3.21 11.45
C GLU A 65 -1.48 2.46 11.52
N PHE A 66 -1.32 1.44 10.66
CA PHE A 66 -0.06 0.71 10.54
C PHE A 66 0.97 1.43 9.66
N ALA A 67 0.50 2.30 8.75
CA ALA A 67 1.36 3.08 7.87
C ALA A 67 0.63 4.30 7.26
N PHE A 68 1.42 5.28 6.83
CA PHE A 68 0.96 6.51 6.19
C PHE A 68 1.98 6.99 5.16
N ALA A 69 1.54 7.29 3.95
CA ALA A 69 2.38 7.84 2.88
C ALA A 69 2.28 9.37 2.87
N ALA A 70 3.32 10.05 3.32
CA ALA A 70 3.39 11.51 3.32
C ALA A 70 4.23 12.04 2.15
N GLN A 71 3.68 12.99 1.40
CA GLN A 71 4.45 13.71 0.37
C GLN A 71 5.46 14.65 1.01
N ARG A 72 6.72 14.64 0.56
CA ARG A 72 7.81 15.45 1.15
C ARG A 72 7.76 16.95 0.83
N GLY A 73 7.00 17.34 -0.17
CA GLY A 73 6.99 18.70 -0.69
C GLY A 73 5.64 19.06 -1.32
N THR A 74 5.65 20.00 -2.25
CA THR A 74 4.43 20.47 -2.92
C THR A 74 4.13 19.67 -4.19
N HIS A 75 5.11 18.95 -4.73
CA HIS A 75 4.92 18.12 -5.91
C HIS A 75 5.29 16.64 -5.65
N PRO A 76 4.51 15.66 -6.16
CA PRO A 76 4.79 14.24 -5.96
C PRO A 76 6.18 13.77 -6.41
N SER A 77 6.80 14.47 -7.37
CA SER A 77 8.17 14.16 -7.85
C SER A 77 9.25 14.36 -6.78
N GLU A 78 8.97 15.13 -5.73
CA GLU A 78 9.86 15.29 -4.57
C GLU A 78 9.88 14.02 -3.68
N GLY A 79 8.95 13.10 -3.95
CA GLY A 79 8.87 11.79 -3.31
C GLY A 79 8.02 11.78 -2.05
N PHE A 80 7.96 10.59 -1.46
CA PHE A 80 7.15 10.26 -0.31
C PHE A 80 7.99 9.64 0.79
N ASP A 81 7.69 9.97 2.04
CA ASP A 81 8.06 9.17 3.19
C ASP A 81 6.87 8.25 3.51
N LEU A 82 7.11 6.95 3.44
CA LEU A 82 6.15 5.96 3.89
C LEU A 82 6.48 5.62 5.34
N PHE A 83 5.76 6.25 6.25
CA PHE A 83 5.82 5.97 7.67
C PHE A 83 5.13 4.64 7.95
N VAL A 84 5.81 3.75 8.65
CA VAL A 84 5.31 2.45 9.09
C VAL A 84 5.48 2.37 10.60
N HIS A 85 4.48 1.85 11.28
CA HIS A 85 4.47 1.75 12.72
C HIS A 85 5.72 0.99 13.23
N PRO A 86 6.49 1.50 14.21
CA PRO A 86 7.75 0.90 14.66
C PRO A 86 7.63 -0.55 15.14
N HIS A 87 6.44 -0.98 15.57
CA HIS A 87 6.12 -2.38 15.92
C HIS A 87 6.50 -3.37 14.81
N PHE A 88 6.43 -2.97 13.55
CA PHE A 88 6.74 -3.85 12.41
C PHE A 88 8.20 -3.78 11.94
N ARG A 89 9.08 -2.99 12.59
CA ARG A 89 10.46 -2.74 12.13
C ARG A 89 11.26 -4.01 11.91
N GLU A 90 11.11 -5.00 12.79
CA GLU A 90 11.85 -6.28 12.72
C GLU A 90 11.06 -7.38 12.00
N ARG A 91 9.79 -7.12 11.66
CA ARG A 91 8.88 -8.09 11.01
C ARG A 91 8.95 -7.97 9.49
N VAL A 92 10.13 -8.26 8.95
CA VAL A 92 10.41 -8.14 7.50
C VAL A 92 9.50 -8.99 6.60
N ASP A 93 8.84 -10.00 7.17
CA ASP A 93 7.88 -10.87 6.50
C ASP A 93 6.54 -10.18 6.20
N VAL A 94 6.15 -9.18 7.01
CA VAL A 94 4.86 -8.48 6.84
C VAL A 94 4.99 -7.12 6.17
N LEU A 95 6.19 -6.53 6.11
CA LEU A 95 6.41 -5.24 5.46
C LEU A 95 5.90 -5.17 4.02
N PRO A 96 6.04 -6.21 3.17
CA PRO A 96 5.46 -6.18 1.82
C PRO A 96 3.95 -6.02 1.81
N LEU A 97 3.22 -6.58 2.79
CA LEU A 97 1.77 -6.38 2.94
C LEU A 97 1.46 -4.92 3.24
N LEU A 98 2.09 -4.36 4.28
CA LEU A 98 1.83 -3.00 4.73
C LEU A 98 2.19 -1.97 3.65
N VAL A 99 3.35 -2.13 3.02
CA VAL A 99 3.86 -1.18 2.03
C VAL A 99 3.02 -1.22 0.75
N ALA A 100 2.65 -2.40 0.27
CA ALA A 100 1.90 -2.53 -0.99
C ALA A 100 0.56 -1.79 -0.97
N TYR A 101 -0.11 -1.75 0.20
CA TYR A 101 -1.37 -1.02 0.37
C TYR A 101 -1.22 0.48 0.02
N HIS A 102 -0.11 1.10 0.40
CA HIS A 102 0.11 2.53 0.16
C HIS A 102 0.75 2.85 -1.20
N LEU A 103 1.39 1.88 -1.87
CA LEU A 103 2.07 2.14 -3.15
C LEU A 103 1.12 2.59 -4.26
N VAL A 104 -0.13 2.11 -4.25
CA VAL A 104 -1.11 2.56 -5.24
C VAL A 104 -1.45 4.04 -5.05
N CYS A 105 -1.56 4.53 -3.82
CA CYS A 105 -1.80 5.94 -3.51
C CYS A 105 -0.60 6.80 -3.90
N VAL A 106 0.62 6.31 -3.68
CA VAL A 106 1.83 6.98 -4.19
C VAL A 106 1.75 7.13 -5.71
N ASN A 107 1.32 6.10 -6.43
CA ASN A 107 1.32 6.12 -7.89
C ASN A 107 0.25 7.01 -8.53
N TYR A 108 -0.94 7.05 -7.92
CA TYR A 108 -2.14 7.60 -8.55
C TYR A 108 -2.83 8.69 -7.72
N GLY A 109 -2.42 8.91 -6.47
CA GLY A 109 -2.97 9.92 -5.56
C GLY A 109 -4.32 9.55 -4.97
N ASP A 110 -5.01 10.56 -4.42
CA ASP A 110 -6.23 10.40 -3.60
C ASP A 110 -7.47 9.92 -4.37
N ILE A 111 -7.36 9.73 -5.70
CA ILE A 111 -8.42 9.13 -6.51
C ILE A 111 -8.55 7.62 -6.29
N VAL A 112 -7.55 7.02 -5.65
CA VAL A 112 -7.49 5.59 -5.36
C VAL A 112 -8.45 5.24 -4.23
N THR A 113 -9.24 4.19 -4.43
CA THR A 113 -10.10 3.64 -3.37
C THR A 113 -9.39 2.54 -2.59
N HIS A 114 -9.90 2.22 -1.39
CA HIS A 114 -9.39 1.09 -0.60
C HIS A 114 -9.43 -0.23 -1.40
N GLU A 115 -10.50 -0.48 -2.17
CA GLU A 115 -10.63 -1.67 -3.02
C GLU A 115 -9.48 -1.78 -4.05
N GLN A 116 -9.03 -0.64 -4.59
CA GLN A 116 -7.91 -0.61 -5.53
C GLN A 116 -6.58 -0.86 -4.82
N ALA A 117 -6.43 -0.38 -3.59
CA ALA A 117 -5.26 -0.67 -2.75
C ALA A 117 -5.17 -2.15 -2.34
N GLU A 118 -6.28 -2.73 -1.90
CA GLU A 118 -6.41 -4.15 -1.60
C GLU A 118 -6.11 -5.00 -2.83
N CYS A 119 -6.70 -4.66 -3.99
CA CYS A 119 -6.46 -5.39 -5.23
C CYS A 119 -5.01 -5.29 -5.69
N PHE A 120 -4.39 -4.11 -5.60
CA PHE A 120 -2.97 -3.92 -5.94
C PHE A 120 -2.08 -4.81 -5.07
N GLY A 121 -2.25 -4.74 -3.74
CA GLY A 121 -1.42 -5.49 -2.81
C GLY A 121 -1.59 -7.00 -2.93
N ALA A 122 -2.83 -7.48 -3.00
CA ALA A 122 -3.13 -8.89 -3.21
C ALA A 122 -2.51 -9.42 -4.52
N THR A 123 -2.67 -8.67 -5.62
CA THR A 123 -2.11 -9.03 -6.93
C THR A 123 -0.58 -9.04 -6.91
N LEU A 124 0.04 -8.04 -6.27
CA LEU A 124 1.49 -7.94 -6.16
C LEU A 124 2.10 -9.12 -5.40
N LEU A 125 1.44 -9.52 -4.30
CA LEU A 125 1.90 -10.60 -3.43
C LEU A 125 1.43 -11.99 -3.92
N GLY A 126 0.50 -12.03 -4.86
CA GLY A 126 -0.05 -13.26 -5.42
C GLY A 126 -0.92 -14.05 -4.45
N ILE A 127 -1.70 -13.34 -3.64
CA ILE A 127 -2.69 -13.90 -2.72
C ILE A 127 -4.09 -13.38 -3.08
N ASP A 128 -5.12 -13.97 -2.46
CA ASP A 128 -6.50 -13.50 -2.66
C ASP A 128 -6.72 -12.11 -2.01
N VAL A 129 -7.67 -11.34 -2.53
CA VAL A 129 -7.97 -9.99 -2.01
C VAL A 129 -8.54 -10.06 -0.61
N ASP A 130 -9.43 -11.02 -0.34
CA ASP A 130 -10.02 -11.22 0.99
C ASP A 130 -8.92 -11.65 1.97
N GLU A 131 -8.04 -12.57 1.56
CA GLU A 131 -6.88 -13.00 2.36
C GLU A 131 -5.92 -11.83 2.65
N TYR A 132 -5.69 -10.96 1.68
CA TYR A 132 -4.86 -9.77 1.85
C TYR A 132 -5.47 -8.79 2.85
N TYR A 133 -6.77 -8.51 2.71
CA TYR A 133 -7.51 -7.64 3.63
C TYR A 133 -7.51 -8.19 5.06
N GLU A 134 -7.83 -9.48 5.24
CA GLU A 134 -7.83 -10.14 6.55
C GLU A 134 -6.47 -10.03 7.24
N ARG A 135 -5.38 -10.22 6.49
CA ARG A 135 -4.01 -10.05 7.02
C ARG A 135 -3.72 -8.62 7.43
N LEU A 136 -4.17 -7.62 6.66
CA LEU A 136 -4.00 -6.21 7.04
C LEU A 136 -4.78 -5.87 8.30
N CYS A 137 -6.04 -6.32 8.42
CA CYS A 137 -6.84 -6.13 9.62
C CYS A 137 -6.17 -6.75 10.85
N ALA A 138 -5.71 -8.00 10.73
CA ALA A 138 -5.02 -8.67 11.83
C ALA A 138 -3.77 -7.90 12.28
N LEU A 139 -3.00 -7.32 11.34
CA LEU A 139 -1.83 -6.49 11.67
C LEU A 139 -2.24 -5.16 12.31
N ALA A 140 -3.31 -4.51 11.83
CA ALA A 140 -3.83 -3.29 12.43
C ALA A 140 -4.31 -3.52 13.88
N ASP A 141 -4.97 -4.66 14.14
CA ASP A 141 -5.45 -5.02 15.47
C ASP A 141 -4.31 -5.24 16.48
N GLU A 142 -3.11 -5.63 16.03
CA GLU A 142 -1.94 -5.78 16.91
C GLU A 142 -1.47 -4.44 17.51
N ILE A 143 -1.74 -3.32 16.82
CA ILE A 143 -1.32 -1.97 17.23
C ILE A 143 -2.50 -1.10 17.65
N ALA A 144 -3.72 -1.62 17.55
CA ALA A 144 -4.90 -0.91 18.02
C ALA A 144 -4.76 -0.62 19.52
N PRO A 145 -5.06 0.61 19.96
CA PRO A 145 -5.07 0.90 21.38
C PRO A 145 -6.03 -0.06 22.09
N ALA A 146 -5.60 -0.63 23.22
CA ALA A 146 -6.48 -1.46 24.04
C ALA A 146 -7.77 -0.69 24.32
N ASP A 147 -8.91 -1.27 23.95
CA ASP A 147 -10.21 -0.66 24.19
C ASP A 147 -10.35 -0.38 25.70
N PRO A 148 -10.40 0.89 26.14
CA PRO A 148 -10.55 1.22 27.56
C PRO A 148 -11.92 0.78 28.12
N SER A 149 -12.82 0.28 27.27
CA SER A 149 -14.14 -0.25 27.60
C SER A 149 -14.18 -1.78 27.78
N ALA A 150 -13.09 -2.49 27.46
CA ALA A 150 -13.06 -3.94 27.60
C ALA A 150 -13.00 -4.31 29.10
N PRO A 151 -13.93 -5.13 29.63
CA PRO A 151 -13.87 -5.54 31.02
C PRO A 151 -12.61 -6.37 31.25
N GLU A 152 -11.76 -5.92 32.18
CA GLU A 152 -10.63 -6.70 32.69
C GLU A 152 -11.15 -8.07 33.15
N SER A 153 -10.63 -9.15 32.57
CA SER A 153 -10.99 -10.53 32.92
C SER A 153 -10.27 -11.01 34.17
#